data_AF-A0A679FSC6-F1
#
_entry.id   AF-A0A679FSC6-F1
#
_cell.length_a   1.000
_cell.length_b   1.000
_cell.length_c   1.000
_cell.angle_alpha   90.00
_cell.angle_beta   90.00
_cell.angle_gamma   90.00
#
_symmetry.space_group_name_H-M   'P 1'
#
loop_
_entity.id
_entity.type
_entity.pdbx_description
1 polymer ?
#
loop_
_entity_poly.entity_id
_entity_poly.type
_entity_poly.pdbx_seq_one_letter_code
_entity_poly.pdbx_strand_id
1 'polypeptide(L)'
;MGKSLRKIKREREEISSPFHPDVMTAWNRGFEAGAKQQNELDTQLMMEWLGKLEEIPGIGPKIAWRIREHYLEFMRERRERNER
;
A
#
# COMPACT_ATOMS: atom_id res chain seq x y z
N MET A 1 38.50 -22.44 -20.02
CA MET A 1 37.13 -21.95 -19.72
C MET A 1 36.81 -21.77 -18.23
N GLY A 2 37.46 -22.46 -17.28
CA GLY A 2 37.09 -22.39 -15.84
C GLY A 2 37.48 -21.14 -15.03
N LYS A 3 38.22 -20.17 -15.60
CA LYS A 3 38.52 -18.88 -14.93
C LYS A 3 37.42 -17.84 -15.15
N SER A 4 36.77 -17.86 -16.31
CA SER A 4 35.64 -16.96 -16.65
C SER A 4 34.39 -17.32 -15.86
N LEU A 5 34.08 -18.63 -15.74
CA LEU A 5 32.95 -19.11 -14.93
C LEU A 5 33.07 -18.77 -13.43
N ARG A 6 34.30 -18.69 -12.90
CA ARG A 6 34.56 -18.28 -11.51
C ARG A 6 34.34 -16.78 -11.28
N LYS A 7 34.63 -15.93 -12.26
CA LYS A 7 34.32 -14.49 -12.18
C LYS A 7 32.82 -14.25 -12.21
N ILE A 8 32.11 -14.90 -13.13
CA ILE A 8 30.65 -14.81 -13.26
C ILE A 8 29.95 -15.29 -11.97
N LYS A 9 30.39 -16.41 -11.38
CA LYS A 9 29.84 -16.87 -10.09
C LYS A 9 30.08 -15.88 -8.96
N ARG A 10 31.28 -15.30 -8.87
CA ARG A 10 31.64 -14.35 -7.83
C ARG A 10 30.86 -13.04 -7.94
N GLU A 11 30.70 -12.49 -9.15
CA GLU A 11 29.86 -11.31 -9.41
C GLU A 11 28.39 -11.60 -9.05
N ARG A 12 27.90 -12.82 -9.32
CA ARG A 12 26.54 -13.23 -8.96
C ARG A 12 26.35 -13.43 -7.45
N GLU A 13 27.38 -13.90 -6.74
CA GLU A 13 27.42 -14.02 -5.27
C GLU A 13 27.50 -12.63 -4.61
N GLU A 14 28.17 -11.67 -5.24
CA GLU A 14 28.26 -10.27 -4.77
C GLU A 14 26.88 -9.58 -4.85
N ILE A 15 26.13 -9.84 -5.92
CA ILE A 15 24.77 -9.34 -6.13
C ILE A 15 23.73 -10.13 -5.30
N SER A 16 24.02 -11.35 -4.86
CA SER A 16 23.08 -12.15 -4.05
C SER A 16 23.02 -11.71 -2.58
N SER A 17 23.82 -10.73 -2.17
CA SER A 17 23.68 -10.13 -0.84
C SER A 17 22.31 -9.44 -0.73
N PRO A 18 21.51 -9.71 0.31
CA PRO A 18 20.24 -9.00 0.56
C PRO A 18 20.39 -7.48 0.69
N PHE A 19 21.61 -7.02 0.94
CA PHE A 19 21.97 -5.60 1.07
C PHE A 19 22.61 -5.02 -0.20
N HIS A 20 22.66 -5.78 -1.30
CA HIS A 20 23.14 -5.24 -2.57
C HIS A 20 22.20 -4.13 -3.05
N PRO A 21 22.70 -2.96 -3.48
CA PRO A 21 21.86 -1.81 -3.84
C PRO A 21 20.76 -2.14 -4.86
N ASP A 22 21.06 -2.98 -5.85
CA ASP A 22 20.09 -3.40 -6.86
C ASP A 22 18.97 -4.28 -6.29
N VAL A 23 19.31 -5.17 -5.34
CA VAL A 23 18.34 -6.03 -4.64
C VAL A 23 17.46 -5.20 -3.74
N MET A 24 18.03 -4.28 -2.96
CA MET A 24 17.27 -3.34 -2.13
C MET A 24 16.37 -2.44 -2.98
N THR A 25 16.84 -1.97 -4.14
CA THR A 25 16.03 -1.14 -5.05
C THR A 25 14.84 -1.92 -5.61
N ALA A 26 15.07 -3.17 -6.04
CA ALA A 26 13.99 -4.04 -6.52
C ALA A 26 12.98 -4.36 -5.39
N TRP A 27 13.47 -4.62 -4.18
CA TRP A 27 12.64 -4.83 -2.99
C TRP A 27 11.78 -3.62 -2.67
N ASN A 28 12.39 -2.43 -2.60
CA ASN A 28 11.68 -1.18 -2.30
C ASN A 28 10.58 -0.89 -3.33
N ARG A 29 10.86 -1.11 -4.62
CA ARG A 29 9.86 -0.99 -5.68
C ARG A 29 8.69 -1.95 -5.49
N GLY A 30 8.99 -3.22 -5.15
CA GLY A 30 7.95 -4.21 -4.87
C GLY A 30 7.13 -3.85 -3.63
N PHE A 31 7.78 -3.36 -2.59
CA PHE A 31 7.15 -2.90 -1.36
C PHE A 31 6.22 -1.70 -1.62
N GLU A 32 6.69 -0.67 -2.33
CA GLU A 32 5.89 0.50 -2.70
C GLU A 32 4.68 0.12 -3.55
N ALA A 33 4.85 -0.78 -4.53
CA ALA A 33 3.76 -1.28 -5.36
C ALA A 33 2.72 -2.06 -4.52
N GLY A 34 3.18 -2.91 -3.61
CA GLY A 34 2.31 -3.65 -2.69
C GLY A 34 1.54 -2.73 -1.75
N ALA A 35 2.21 -1.76 -1.15
CA ALA A 35 1.58 -0.76 -0.29
C ALA A 35 0.53 0.07 -1.05
N LYS A 36 0.81 0.44 -2.30
CA LYS A 36 -0.16 1.13 -3.16
C LYS A 36 -1.39 0.27 -3.43
N GLN A 37 -1.19 -0.99 -3.83
CA GLN A 37 -2.28 -1.92 -4.10
C GLN A 37 -3.13 -2.20 -2.86
N GLN A 38 -2.52 -2.36 -1.68
CA GLN A 38 -3.24 -2.51 -0.42
C GLN A 38 -4.09 -1.29 -0.12
N ASN A 39 -3.52 -0.09 -0.22
CA ASN A 39 -4.26 1.16 0.00
C ASN A 39 -5.47 1.29 -0.95
N GLU A 40 -5.32 0.90 -2.21
CA GLU A 40 -6.42 0.91 -3.19
C GLU A 40 -7.54 -0.06 -2.80
N LEU A 41 -7.19 -1.30 -2.42
CA LEU A 41 -8.15 -2.32 -1.99
C LEU A 41 -8.88 -1.90 -0.70
N ASP A 42 -8.14 -1.43 0.29
CA ASP A 42 -8.70 -0.94 1.56
C ASP A 42 -9.66 0.23 1.33
N THR A 43 -9.31 1.14 0.41
CA THR A 43 -10.18 2.27 0.03
C THR A 43 -11.47 1.79 -0.63
N GLN A 44 -11.38 0.82 -1.55
CA GLN A 44 -12.56 0.25 -2.21
C GLN A 44 -13.51 -0.41 -1.22
N LEU A 45 -12.97 -1.26 -0.35
CA LEU A 45 -13.74 -1.93 0.70
C LEU A 45 -14.42 -0.90 1.62
N MET A 46 -13.70 0.15 1.97
CA MET A 46 -14.25 1.19 2.84
C MET A 46 -15.40 1.96 2.20
N MET A 47 -15.27 2.31 0.92
CA MET A 47 -16.36 2.96 0.18
C MET A 47 -17.57 2.05 0.03
N GLU A 48 -17.37 0.74 -0.16
CA GLU A 48 -18.45 -0.23 -0.19
C GLU A 48 -19.22 -0.27 1.15
N TRP A 49 -18.50 -0.34 2.28
CA TRP A 49 -19.13 -0.33 3.60
C TRP A 49 -19.90 0.97 3.87
N LEU A 50 -19.35 2.11 3.46
CA LEU A 50 -20.03 3.41 3.55
C LEU A 50 -21.31 3.46 2.69
N GLY A 51 -21.31 2.78 1.54
CA GLY A 51 -22.50 2.64 0.69
C GLY A 51 -23.62 1.87 1.39
N LYS A 52 -23.27 0.80 2.11
CA LYS A 52 -24.20 -0.12 2.78
C LYS A 52 -24.68 0.33 4.15
N LEU A 53 -24.30 1.52 4.62
CA LEU A 53 -24.68 2.01 5.96
C LEU A 53 -26.19 2.02 6.21
N GLU A 54 -27.00 2.28 5.18
CA GLU A 54 -28.47 2.33 5.28
C GLU A 54 -29.11 0.94 5.35
N GLU A 55 -28.34 -0.12 5.07
CA GLU A 55 -28.79 -1.52 5.25
C GLU A 55 -28.75 -1.94 6.73
N ILE A 56 -28.04 -1.19 7.58
CA ILE A 56 -27.93 -1.48 9.02
C ILE A 56 -29.22 -1.06 9.72
N PRO A 57 -29.93 -1.98 10.40
CA PRO A 57 -31.15 -1.64 11.14
C PRO A 57 -30.88 -0.52 12.16
N GLY A 58 -31.68 0.55 12.09
CA GLY A 58 -31.54 1.73 12.95
C GLY A 58 -30.67 2.85 12.37
N ILE A 59 -30.01 2.65 11.23
CA ILE A 59 -29.30 3.70 10.51
C ILE A 59 -30.14 4.17 9.31
N GLY A 60 -30.79 5.32 9.48
CA GLY A 60 -31.49 5.98 8.37
C GLY A 60 -30.56 6.85 7.51
N PRO A 61 -31.06 7.39 6.38
CA PRO A 61 -30.27 8.18 5.42
C PRO A 61 -29.54 9.38 6.06
N LYS A 62 -30.18 10.06 7.03
CA LYS A 62 -29.60 11.20 7.74
C LYS A 62 -28.37 10.81 8.57
N ILE A 63 -28.43 9.65 9.24
CA ILE A 63 -27.32 9.16 10.07
C ILE A 63 -26.21 8.61 9.18
N ALA A 64 -26.57 7.84 8.14
CA ALA A 64 -25.61 7.36 7.15
C ALA A 64 -24.82 8.51 6.50
N TRP A 65 -25.51 9.59 6.09
CA TRP A 65 -24.85 10.77 5.51
C TRP A 65 -23.84 11.40 6.48
N ARG A 66 -24.22 11.57 7.75
CA ARG A 66 -23.34 12.16 8.77
C ARG A 66 -22.11 11.30 9.05
N ILE A 67 -22.26 9.98 9.02
CA ILE A 67 -21.13 9.04 9.15
C ILE A 67 -20.19 9.16 7.95
N ARG A 68 -20.73 9.21 6.73
CA ARG A 68 -19.93 9.38 5.50
C ARG A 68 -19.14 10.69 5.53
N GLU A 69 -19.80 11.80 5.89
CA GLU A 69 -19.17 13.11 6.00
C GLU A 69 -18.01 13.11 7.02
N HIS A 70 -18.27 12.60 8.22
CA HIS A 70 -17.24 12.54 9.27
C HIS A 70 -16.03 11.70 8.85
N TYR A 71 -16.25 10.56 8.18
CA TYR A 71 -15.16 9.72 7.68
C TYR A 71 -14.31 10.43 6.62
N LEU A 72 -14.95 11.10 5.66
CA LEU A 72 -14.24 11.82 4.60
C LEU A 72 -13.42 12.99 5.17
N GLU A 73 -13.97 13.71 6.14
CA GLU A 73 -13.27 14.77 6.85
C GLU A 73 -12.05 14.24 7.63
N PHE A 74 -12.23 13.15 8.39
CA PHE A 74 -11.13 12.49 9.10
C PHE A 74 -9.99 12.07 8.16
N MET A 75 -10.32 11.52 7.00
CA MET A 75 -9.33 11.10 6.00
C MET A 75 -8.61 12.31 5.36
N ARG A 76 -9.33 13.41 5.12
CA ARG A 76 -8.75 14.67 4.64
C ARG A 76 -7.74 15.23 5.64
N GLU A 77 -8.11 15.36 6.91
CA GLU A 77 -7.20 15.83 7.96
C GLU A 77 -5.97 14.94 8.12
N ARG A 78 -6.15 13.62 8.05
CA ARG A 78 -5.03 12.67 8.13
C ARG A 78 -4.06 12.86 6.97
N ARG A 79 -4.55 13.10 5.74
CA ARG A 79 -3.70 13.41 4.59
C ARG A 79 -2.91 14.70 4.83
N GLU A 80 -3.58 15.77 5.24
CA GLU A 80 -2.95 17.07 5.49
C GLU A 80 -1.85 17.00 6.57
N ARG A 81 -2.02 16.17 7.61
CA ARG A 81 -0.99 15.94 8.63
C ARG A 81 0.22 15.18 8.10
N ASN A 82 0.04 14.26 7.16
CA ASN A 82 1.14 13.47 6.59
C ASN A 82 1.92 14.24 5.51
N GLU A 83 1.35 15.32 4.97
CA GLU A 83 1.97 16.18 3.95
C GLU A 83 2.69 17.43 4.56
N ARG A 84 2.61 17.63 5.88
CA ARG A 84 3.34 18.66 6.63
C ARG A 84 4.61 18.10 7.28
#